data_AF-A0A6H0CPE3-F1
#
_entry.id   AF-A0A6H0CPE3-F1
#
_cell.length_a   1.000
_cell.length_b   1.000
_cell.length_c   1.000
_cell.angle_alpha   90.00
_cell.angle_beta   90.00
_cell.angle_gamma   90.00
#
_symmetry.space_group_name_H-M   'P 1'
#
loop_
_entity.id
_entity.type
_entity.pdbx_description
1 polymer ?
#
loop_
_entity_poly.entity_id
_entity_poly.type
_entity_poly.pdbx_seq_one_letter_code
_entity_poly.pdbx_strand_id
1 'polypeptide(L)'
;MTTPVCTSASAAAAPRRQTPLYPTFAAYVRARQPVLLRTARSLTANPNDAEDLLQTALAKTYVAWERIEDHRALDGYVRRALVNTRTSQWRKRRVDEFACEELPEPEPLPVGEDPAERQALRDAMWRAVLRLPARQRAMVVLRYYEDLSEAQTAELLGVSVGTVKSAVSRALGKLREDPELAPAR
;
A
#
# COMPACT_ATOMS: atom_id res chain seq x y z
N MET A 1 -2.98 -70.71 19.71
CA MET A 1 -4.17 -69.83 19.75
C MET A 1 -3.66 -68.42 19.64
N THR A 2 -3.72 -67.87 18.43
CA THR A 2 -3.09 -66.61 18.02
C THR A 2 -4.16 -65.53 17.99
N THR A 3 -4.04 -64.49 18.81
CA THR A 3 -4.95 -63.33 18.76
C THR A 3 -4.52 -62.39 17.63
N PRO A 4 -5.47 -61.87 16.81
CA PRO A 4 -5.13 -60.91 15.77
C PRO A 4 -5.01 -59.50 16.36
N VAL A 5 -4.00 -58.77 15.91
CA VAL A 5 -3.84 -57.33 16.14
C VAL A 5 -4.82 -56.59 15.22
N CYS A 6 -5.76 -55.84 15.79
CA CYS A 6 -6.58 -54.90 15.04
C CYS A 6 -5.74 -53.67 14.64
N THR A 7 -5.32 -53.63 13.37
CA THR A 7 -4.83 -52.42 12.71
C THR A 7 -6.01 -51.49 12.42
N SER A 8 -6.19 -50.44 13.21
CA SER A 8 -7.10 -49.35 12.85
C SER A 8 -6.44 -48.47 11.78
N ALA A 9 -6.94 -48.56 10.55
CA ALA A 9 -6.59 -47.64 9.49
C ALA A 9 -7.00 -46.20 9.89
N SER A 10 -6.00 -45.35 10.11
CA SER A 10 -6.19 -43.91 10.26
C SER A 10 -6.71 -43.35 8.94
N ALA A 11 -8.00 -43.05 8.88
CA ALA A 11 -8.62 -42.36 7.77
C ALA A 11 -7.87 -41.05 7.50
N ALA A 12 -7.25 -40.94 6.33
CA ALA A 12 -6.62 -39.72 5.87
C ALA A 12 -7.68 -38.61 5.85
N ALA A 13 -7.48 -37.59 6.70
CA ALA A 13 -8.31 -36.40 6.73
C ALA A 13 -8.28 -35.76 5.34
N ALA A 14 -9.43 -35.75 4.65
CA ALA A 14 -9.60 -35.07 3.39
C ALA A 14 -9.14 -33.60 3.53
N PRO A 15 -8.43 -33.04 2.54
CA PRO A 15 -8.00 -31.65 2.61
C PRO A 15 -9.25 -30.78 2.76
N ARG A 16 -9.34 -30.05 3.88
CA ARG A 16 -10.40 -29.06 4.12
C ARG A 16 -10.37 -28.11 2.92
N ARG A 17 -11.44 -28.10 2.12
CA ARG A 17 -11.62 -27.13 1.04
C ARG A 17 -11.53 -25.74 1.67
N GLN A 18 -10.40 -25.06 1.48
CA GLN A 18 -10.24 -23.70 1.94
C GLN A 18 -11.13 -22.82 1.07
N THR A 19 -12.18 -22.25 1.65
CA THR A 19 -12.98 -21.24 0.95
C THR A 19 -12.08 -20.03 0.71
N PRO A 20 -11.89 -19.59 -0.55
CA PRO A 20 -11.08 -18.41 -0.81
C PRO A 20 -11.73 -17.19 -0.15
N LEU A 21 -10.91 -16.36 0.52
CA LEU A 21 -11.37 -15.12 1.18
C LEU A 21 -12.15 -14.20 0.23
N TYR A 22 -11.82 -14.26 -1.06
CA TYR A 22 -12.49 -13.53 -2.12
C TYR A 22 -12.82 -14.52 -3.25
N PRO A 23 -14.11 -14.79 -3.53
CA PRO A 23 -14.50 -15.80 -4.52
C PRO A 23 -14.25 -15.35 -5.97
N THR A 24 -14.08 -14.05 -6.21
CA THR A 24 -13.77 -13.48 -7.52
C THR A 24 -12.87 -12.25 -7.39
N PHE A 25 -12.16 -11.90 -8.46
CA PHE A 25 -11.40 -10.66 -8.53
C PHE A 25 -12.27 -9.43 -8.26
N ALA A 26 -13.48 -9.40 -8.82
CA ALA A 26 -14.41 -8.28 -8.60
C ALA A 26 -14.82 -8.14 -7.13
N ALA A 27 -14.97 -9.26 -6.40
CA ALA A 27 -15.23 -9.22 -4.96
C ALA A 27 -14.06 -8.66 -4.16
N TYR A 28 -12.83 -9.05 -4.52
CA TYR A 28 -11.61 -8.49 -3.94
C TYR A 28 -11.49 -6.98 -4.19
N VAL A 29 -11.65 -6.53 -5.44
CA VAL A 29 -11.55 -5.11 -5.82
C VAL A 29 -12.57 -4.28 -5.04
N ARG A 30 -13.85 -4.68 -5.01
CA ARG A 30 -14.87 -3.94 -4.25
C ARG A 30 -14.52 -3.80 -2.77
N ALA A 31 -13.95 -4.84 -2.16
CA ALA A 31 -13.60 -4.83 -0.75
C ALA A 31 -12.35 -3.97 -0.44
N ARG A 32 -11.35 -3.97 -1.34
CA ARG A 32 -10.01 -3.40 -1.06
C ARG A 32 -9.71 -2.08 -1.76
N GLN A 33 -10.46 -1.72 -2.80
CA GLN A 33 -10.24 -0.50 -3.58
C GLN A 33 -10.09 0.78 -2.75
N PRO A 34 -10.91 1.06 -1.70
CA PRO A 34 -10.75 2.27 -0.91
C PRO A 34 -9.42 2.35 -0.14
N VAL A 35 -8.90 1.21 0.33
CA VAL A 35 -7.60 1.15 1.02
C VAL A 35 -6.48 1.29 -0.01
N LEU A 36 -6.55 0.52 -1.11
CA LEU A 36 -5.54 0.52 -2.16
C LEU A 36 -5.41 1.88 -2.85
N LEU A 37 -6.53 2.59 -3.06
CA LEU A 37 -6.52 3.94 -3.65
C LEU A 37 -5.88 4.95 -2.70
N ARG A 38 -6.15 4.86 -1.40
CA ARG A 38 -5.46 5.71 -0.42
C ARG A 38 -3.96 5.46 -0.45
N THR A 39 -3.51 4.21 -0.51
CA THR A 39 -2.09 3.86 -0.65
C THR A 39 -1.50 4.38 -1.96
N ALA A 40 -2.22 4.25 -3.08
CA ALA A 40 -1.77 4.78 -4.37
C ALA A 40 -1.58 6.30 -4.29
N ARG A 41 -2.53 7.02 -3.69
CA ARG A 41 -2.43 8.46 -3.42
C ARG A 41 -1.21 8.77 -2.53
N SER A 42 -0.82 7.90 -1.60
CA SER A 42 0.40 8.12 -0.78
C SER A 42 1.69 8.04 -1.59
N LEU A 43 1.63 7.39 -2.76
CA LEU A 43 2.79 7.15 -3.60
C LEU A 43 2.93 8.18 -4.75
N THR A 44 1.85 8.90 -5.07
CA THR A 44 1.73 9.87 -6.17
C THR A 44 1.33 11.26 -5.68
N ALA A 45 1.79 12.32 -6.36
CA ALA A 45 1.42 13.69 -5.98
C ALA A 45 0.11 14.15 -6.62
N ASN A 46 -0.22 13.67 -7.82
CA ASN A 46 -1.47 13.96 -8.52
C ASN A 46 -2.54 12.88 -8.21
N PRO A 47 -3.79 13.26 -7.87
CA PRO A 47 -4.91 12.32 -7.69
C PRO A 47 -5.18 11.43 -8.91
N ASN A 48 -5.13 11.98 -10.14
CA ASN A 48 -5.36 11.22 -11.37
C ASN A 48 -4.27 10.15 -11.57
N ASP A 49 -3.00 10.50 -11.29
CA ASP A 49 -1.89 9.55 -11.31
C ASP A 49 -2.10 8.40 -10.30
N ALA A 50 -2.80 8.64 -9.18
CA ALA A 50 -3.07 7.62 -8.18
C ALA A 50 -4.08 6.59 -8.68
N GLU A 51 -5.14 7.07 -9.34
CA GLU A 51 -6.17 6.22 -9.93
C GLU A 51 -5.59 5.39 -11.07
N ASP A 52 -4.80 5.99 -11.95
CA ASP A 52 -4.09 5.28 -13.02
C ASP A 52 -3.10 4.24 -12.47
N LEU A 53 -2.37 4.59 -11.42
CA LEU A 53 -1.46 3.68 -10.74
C LEU A 53 -2.21 2.47 -10.18
N LEU A 54 -3.34 2.71 -9.52
CA LEU A 54 -4.18 1.65 -8.97
C LEU A 54 -4.75 0.77 -10.08
N GLN A 55 -5.34 1.36 -11.12
CA GLN A 55 -5.92 0.62 -12.23
C GLN A 55 -4.86 -0.24 -12.92
N THR A 56 -3.67 0.30 -13.18
CA THR A 56 -2.57 -0.46 -13.77
C THR A 56 -2.12 -1.62 -12.88
N ALA A 57 -2.05 -1.42 -11.56
CA ALA A 57 -1.69 -2.48 -10.62
C ALA A 57 -2.77 -3.57 -10.54
N LEU A 58 -4.05 -3.18 -10.54
CA LEU A 58 -5.18 -4.10 -10.56
C LEU A 58 -5.25 -4.88 -11.87
N ALA A 59 -5.00 -4.26 -13.02
CA ALA A 59 -4.95 -4.95 -14.31
C ALA A 59 -3.86 -6.03 -14.35
N LYS A 60 -2.65 -5.72 -13.85
CA LYS A 60 -1.57 -6.72 -13.71
C LYS A 60 -1.94 -7.84 -12.75
N THR A 61 -2.63 -7.50 -11.67
CA THR A 61 -3.11 -8.49 -10.69
C THR A 61 -4.18 -9.39 -11.29
N TYR A 62 -5.10 -8.84 -12.09
CA TYR A 62 -6.13 -9.60 -12.78
C TYR A 62 -5.52 -10.66 -13.72
N VAL A 63 -4.50 -10.28 -14.50
CA VAL A 63 -3.76 -11.23 -15.36
C VAL A 63 -3.11 -12.36 -14.56
N ALA A 64 -2.65 -12.07 -13.34
CA ALA A 64 -2.05 -13.04 -12.45
C ALA A 64 -3.05 -13.78 -11.54
N TRP A 65 -4.34 -13.41 -11.55
CA TRP A 65 -5.33 -13.83 -10.55
C TRP A 65 -5.42 -15.35 -10.40
N GLU A 66 -5.57 -16.08 -11.51
CA GLU A 66 -5.67 -17.54 -11.51
C GLU A 66 -4.37 -18.24 -11.07
N ARG A 67 -3.23 -17.55 -11.11
CA ARG A 67 -1.93 -18.09 -10.70
C ARG A 67 -1.63 -17.86 -9.22
N ILE A 68 -2.44 -17.04 -8.53
CA ILE A 68 -2.25 -16.74 -7.11
C ILE A 68 -3.06 -17.77 -6.32
N GLU A 69 -2.39 -18.86 -5.93
CA GLU A 69 -3.01 -19.96 -5.20
C GLU A 69 -3.45 -19.53 -3.78
N ASP A 70 -2.62 -18.72 -3.09
CA ASP A 70 -2.94 -18.20 -1.77
C ASP A 70 -3.60 -16.80 -1.84
N HIS A 71 -4.91 -16.77 -1.64
CA HIS A 71 -5.68 -15.53 -1.61
C HIS A 71 -5.34 -14.62 -0.42
N ARG A 72 -4.68 -15.13 0.63
CA ARG A 72 -4.18 -14.30 1.74
C ARG A 72 -2.98 -13.45 1.32
N ALA A 73 -2.27 -13.86 0.27
CA ALA A 73 -1.14 -13.13 -0.28
C ALA A 73 -1.54 -12.00 -1.26
N LEU A 74 -2.82 -11.92 -1.66
CA LEU A 74 -3.30 -10.95 -2.66
C LEU A 74 -2.96 -9.51 -2.29
N ASP A 75 -3.20 -9.10 -1.03
CA ASP A 75 -2.88 -7.75 -0.57
C ASP A 75 -1.38 -7.45 -0.70
N GLY A 76 -0.51 -8.43 -0.41
CA GLY A 76 0.93 -8.29 -0.59
C GLY A 76 1.32 -8.16 -2.07
N TYR A 77 0.68 -8.97 -2.93
CA TYR A 77 0.91 -8.94 -4.37
C TYR A 77 0.53 -7.59 -4.98
N VAL A 78 -0.67 -7.06 -4.67
CA VAL A 78 -1.13 -5.77 -5.20
C VAL A 78 -0.27 -4.63 -4.71
N ARG A 79 0.15 -4.64 -3.44
CA ARG A 79 1.07 -3.62 -2.90
C ARG A 79 2.41 -3.62 -3.61
N ARG A 80 2.96 -4.81 -3.87
CA ARG A 80 4.17 -4.96 -4.70
C ARG A 80 3.94 -4.44 -6.13
N ALA A 81 2.79 -4.74 -6.73
CA ALA A 81 2.43 -4.26 -8.06
C ALA A 81 2.31 -2.71 -8.12
N LEU A 82 1.71 -2.08 -7.10
CA LEU A 82 1.63 -0.62 -6.95
C LEU A 82 3.02 0.00 -6.90
N VAL A 83 3.87 -0.46 -5.98
CA VAL A 83 5.21 0.12 -5.79
C VAL A 83 6.10 -0.08 -7.02
N ASN A 84 6.07 -1.27 -7.64
CA ASN A 84 6.85 -1.56 -8.83
C ASN A 84 6.37 -0.73 -10.03
N THR A 85 5.05 -0.61 -10.20
CA THR A 85 4.47 0.22 -11.26
C THR A 85 4.85 1.69 -11.06
N ARG A 86 4.74 2.23 -9.83
CA ARG A 86 5.15 3.61 -9.56
C ARG A 86 6.64 3.83 -9.80
N THR A 87 7.49 2.92 -9.32
CA THR A 87 8.94 2.98 -9.53
C THR A 87 9.30 2.93 -11.02
N SER A 88 8.60 2.10 -11.80
CA SER A 88 8.78 2.04 -13.25
C SER A 88 8.30 3.31 -13.94
N GLN A 89 7.14 3.85 -13.56
CA GLN A 89 6.61 5.09 -14.13
C GLN A 89 7.54 6.27 -13.83
N TRP A 90 8.04 6.39 -12.60
CA TRP A 90 9.00 7.43 -12.23
C TRP A 90 10.30 7.33 -13.03
N ARG A 91 10.83 6.12 -13.25
CA ARG A 91 12.01 5.92 -14.11
C ARG A 91 11.76 6.33 -15.56
N LYS A 92 10.54 6.11 -16.08
CA LYS A 92 10.15 6.48 -17.45
C LYS A 92 9.90 7.99 -17.59
N ARG A 93 9.20 8.62 -16.63
CA ARG A 93 8.93 10.07 -16.59
C ARG A 93 10.15 10.94 -16.26
N ARG A 94 11.33 10.34 -16.02
CA ARG A 94 12.62 11.06 -16.08
C ARG A 94 13.01 11.45 -17.52
N VAL A 95 12.22 11.02 -18.50
CA VAL A 95 12.17 11.53 -19.87
C VAL A 95 10.80 12.21 -20.01
N ASP A 96 10.81 13.45 -20.52
CA ASP A 96 9.85 14.55 -20.28
C ASP A 96 8.35 14.24 -20.24
N GLU A 97 7.64 14.94 -19.33
CA GLU A 97 6.49 15.82 -19.63
C GLU A 97 5.94 16.45 -18.33
N PHE A 98 5.82 17.78 -18.31
CA PHE A 98 5.14 18.56 -17.27
C PHE A 98 3.82 19.06 -17.83
N ALA A 99 2.70 18.63 -17.25
CA ALA A 99 1.41 19.28 -17.42
C ALA A 99 1.06 20.00 -16.13
N CYS A 100 1.02 21.33 -16.19
CA CYS A 100 0.49 22.22 -15.17
C CYS A 100 -0.69 22.97 -15.78
N GLU A 101 -1.84 22.99 -15.10
CA GLU A 101 -2.63 24.22 -14.85
C GLU A 101 -3.81 23.90 -13.90
N GLU A 102 -3.76 24.53 -12.73
CA GLU A 102 -4.76 24.76 -11.67
C GLU A 102 -5.42 23.59 -10.89
N LEU A 103 -5.40 23.75 -9.55
CA LEU A 103 -6.14 22.95 -8.56
C LEU A 103 -7.48 23.66 -8.23
N PRO A 104 -8.60 22.93 -8.02
CA PRO A 104 -9.84 23.55 -7.54
C PRO A 104 -9.70 23.98 -6.07
N GLU A 105 -10.27 25.14 -5.71
CA GLU A 105 -10.43 25.56 -4.32
C GLU A 105 -11.42 24.66 -3.58
N PRO A 106 -11.09 24.16 -2.36
CA PRO A 106 -12.01 23.34 -1.58
C PRO A 106 -13.12 24.20 -0.94
N GLU A 107 -14.38 23.75 -1.06
CA GLU A 107 -15.53 24.38 -0.39
C GLU A 107 -15.49 24.22 1.14
N PRO A 108 -15.97 25.22 1.91
CA PRO A 108 -15.98 25.17 3.37
C PRO A 108 -17.18 24.37 3.92
N LEU A 109 -16.92 23.45 4.85
CA LEU A 109 -17.92 22.70 5.62
C LEU A 109 -17.95 23.17 7.10
N PRO A 110 -19.07 23.00 7.82
CA PRO A 110 -19.33 23.73 9.07
C PRO A 110 -18.71 23.10 10.33
N VAL A 111 -18.51 23.97 11.33
CA VAL A 111 -17.62 23.84 12.50
C VAL A 111 -18.26 23.12 13.70
N GLY A 112 -17.46 22.28 14.37
CA GLY A 112 -17.70 21.74 15.72
C GLY A 112 -16.57 20.81 16.16
N GLU A 113 -15.70 21.24 17.09
CA GLU A 113 -14.41 20.63 17.45
C GLU A 113 -13.55 20.27 16.23
N ASP A 114 -12.93 21.32 15.67
CA ASP A 114 -12.96 21.57 14.23
C ASP A 114 -12.49 20.37 13.39
N PRO A 115 -13.41 19.65 12.72
CA PRO A 115 -13.07 18.62 11.75
C PRO A 115 -12.18 19.19 10.65
N ALA A 116 -12.26 20.50 10.39
CA ALA A 116 -11.38 21.21 9.47
C ALA A 116 -9.94 21.29 9.99
N GLU A 117 -9.68 21.46 11.29
CA GLU A 117 -8.31 21.42 11.84
C GLU A 117 -7.69 20.02 11.72
N ARG A 118 -8.46 18.96 12.03
CA ARG A 118 -8.02 17.57 11.83
C ARG A 118 -7.80 17.24 10.35
N GLN A 119 -8.61 17.80 9.47
CA GLN A 119 -8.46 17.64 8.03
C GLN A 119 -7.23 18.41 7.52
N ALA A 120 -7.04 19.65 7.95
CA ALA A 120 -5.90 20.49 7.62
C ALA A 120 -4.58 19.87 8.06
N LEU A 121 -4.52 19.29 9.27
CA LEU A 121 -3.34 18.57 9.74
C LEU A 121 -3.07 17.31 8.90
N ARG A 122 -4.12 16.57 8.50
CA ARG A 122 -3.97 15.42 7.60
C ARG A 122 -3.46 15.84 6.23
N ASP A 123 -3.95 16.94 5.68
CA ASP A 123 -3.53 17.47 4.39
C ASP A 123 -2.11 18.03 4.43
N ALA A 124 -1.73 18.71 5.52
CA ALA A 124 -0.35 19.13 5.77
C ALA A 124 0.59 17.92 5.87
N MET A 125 0.22 16.90 6.67
CA MET A 125 0.98 15.65 6.79
C MET A 125 1.18 14.99 5.43
N TRP A 126 0.13 14.97 4.61
CA TRP A 126 0.20 14.39 3.30
C TRP A 126 1.14 15.13 2.35
N ARG A 127 1.04 16.46 2.31
CA ARG A 127 1.94 17.31 1.51
C ARG A 127 3.40 17.10 1.92
N ALA A 128 3.69 17.03 3.22
CA ALA A 128 5.02 16.75 3.74
C ALA A 128 5.55 15.37 3.30
N VAL A 129 4.72 14.33 3.38
CA VAL A 129 5.09 12.98 2.91
C VAL A 129 5.35 12.96 1.41
N LEU A 130 4.58 13.69 0.60
CA LEU A 130 4.78 13.78 -0.84
C LEU A 130 6.09 14.48 -1.23
N ARG A 131 6.56 15.44 -0.41
CA ARG A 131 7.87 16.12 -0.58
C ARG A 131 9.08 15.21 -0.32
N LEU A 132 8.89 14.05 0.32
CA LEU A 132 9.98 13.09 0.53
C LEU A 132 10.48 12.51 -0.80
N PRO A 133 11.79 12.19 -0.92
CA PRO A 133 12.33 11.41 -2.03
C PRO A 133 11.55 10.11 -2.23
N ALA A 134 11.26 9.74 -3.47
CA ALA A 134 10.35 8.63 -3.81
C ALA A 134 10.63 7.32 -3.06
N ARG A 135 11.91 6.94 -2.91
CA ARG A 135 12.31 5.74 -2.15
C ARG A 135 12.01 5.85 -0.66
N GLN A 136 12.27 7.02 -0.06
CA GLN A 136 11.98 7.28 1.36
C GLN A 136 10.47 7.27 1.59
N ARG A 137 9.70 7.94 0.71
CA ARG A 137 8.24 7.95 0.73
C ARG A 137 7.65 6.55 0.69
N ALA A 138 8.08 5.72 -0.27
CA ALA A 138 7.60 4.34 -0.38
C ALA A 138 7.85 3.54 0.91
N MET A 139 9.03 3.67 1.52
CA MET A 139 9.35 2.99 2.78
C MET A 139 8.48 3.47 3.96
N VAL A 140 8.24 4.78 4.07
CA VAL A 140 7.36 5.34 5.11
C VAL A 140 5.92 4.86 4.93
N VAL A 141 5.39 4.92 3.70
CA VAL A 141 4.03 4.46 3.39
C VAL A 141 3.88 2.98 3.71
N LEU A 142 4.82 2.14 3.30
CA LEU A 142 4.78 0.70 3.59
C LEU A 142 4.86 0.40 5.10
N ARG A 143 5.64 1.18 5.86
CA ARG A 143 5.82 0.96 7.30
C ARG A 143 4.65 1.43 8.15
N TYR A 144 4.07 2.58 7.82
CA TYR A 144 3.12 3.28 8.70
C TYR A 144 1.69 3.34 8.15
N TYR A 145 1.51 3.24 6.84
CA TYR A 145 0.18 3.25 6.22
C TYR A 145 -0.32 1.83 5.96
N GLU A 146 0.61 0.93 5.66
CA GLU A 146 0.36 -0.47 5.30
C GLU A 146 0.73 -1.46 6.40
N ASP A 147 1.17 -0.95 7.56
CA ASP A 147 1.58 -1.68 8.77
C ASP A 147 2.57 -2.82 8.52
N LEU A 148 3.37 -2.77 7.45
CA LEU A 148 4.39 -3.78 7.18
C LEU A 148 5.57 -3.60 8.10
N SER A 149 6.16 -4.69 8.60
CA SER A 149 7.42 -4.65 9.34
C SER A 149 8.59 -4.16 8.47
N GLU A 150 9.72 -3.82 9.09
CA GLU A 150 10.93 -3.43 8.37
C GLU A 150 11.45 -4.57 7.48
N ALA A 151 11.34 -5.81 7.94
CA ALA A 151 11.72 -7.00 7.18
C ALA A 151 10.81 -7.18 5.96
N GLN A 152 9.48 -7.08 6.15
CA GLN A 152 8.51 -7.19 5.05
C GLN A 152 8.68 -6.05 4.03
N THR A 153 8.96 -4.84 4.49
CA THR A 153 9.23 -3.68 3.63
C THR A 153 10.51 -3.89 2.81
N ALA A 154 11.57 -4.40 3.45
CA ALA A 154 12.84 -4.68 2.81
C ALA A 154 12.71 -5.76 1.72
N GLU A 155 12.00 -6.84 2.03
CA GLU A 155 11.69 -7.93 1.10
C GLU A 155 10.86 -7.43 -0.10
N LEU A 156 9.82 -6.64 0.15
CA LEU A 156 8.95 -6.11 -0.89
C LEU A 156 9.72 -5.20 -1.86
N LEU A 157 10.60 -4.36 -1.33
CA LEU A 157 11.39 -3.39 -2.10
C LEU A 157 12.69 -3.96 -2.68
N GLY A 158 13.09 -5.18 -2.29
CA GLY A 158 14.37 -5.78 -2.70
C GLY A 158 15.60 -5.04 -2.16
N VAL A 159 15.56 -4.59 -0.90
CA VAL A 159 16.66 -3.87 -0.23
C VAL A 159 16.99 -4.51 1.12
N SER A 160 18.07 -4.08 1.78
CA SER A 160 18.38 -4.55 3.14
C SER A 160 17.48 -3.91 4.20
N VAL A 161 17.25 -4.60 5.32
CA VAL A 161 16.54 -4.05 6.49
C VAL A 161 17.22 -2.78 7.02
N GLY A 162 18.55 -2.73 7.02
CA GLY A 162 19.30 -1.52 7.39
C GLY A 162 19.05 -0.33 6.46
N THR A 163 18.84 -0.58 5.17
CA THR A 163 18.42 0.46 4.21
C THR A 163 17.05 1.01 4.58
N VAL A 164 16.09 0.15 4.95
CA VAL A 164 14.76 0.59 5.40
C VAL A 164 14.87 1.44 6.67
N LYS A 165 15.54 0.93 7.71
CA LYS A 165 15.75 1.65 8.98
C LYS A 165 16.34 3.04 8.78
N SER A 166 17.45 3.12 8.04
CA SER A 166 18.15 4.39 7.83
C SER A 166 17.35 5.36 6.97
N ALA A 167 16.65 4.89 5.93
CA ALA A 167 15.82 5.74 5.09
C ALA A 167 14.57 6.24 5.82
N VAL A 168 13.90 5.39 6.61
CA VAL A 168 12.76 5.78 7.45
C VAL A 168 13.20 6.78 8.51
N SER A 169 14.30 6.54 9.21
CA SER A 169 14.83 7.50 10.20
C SER A 169 15.10 8.87 9.58
N ARG A 170 15.75 8.93 8.40
CA ARG A 170 15.98 10.20 7.69
C ARG A 170 14.68 10.86 7.24
N ALA A 171 13.72 10.08 6.76
CA ALA A 171 12.42 10.59 6.34
C ALA A 171 11.64 11.21 7.50
N LEU A 172 11.58 10.53 8.65
CA LEU A 172 10.96 11.05 9.86
C LEU A 172 11.67 12.29 10.39
N GLY A 173 13.00 12.37 10.27
CA GLY A 173 13.75 13.59 10.58
C GLY A 173 13.25 14.79 9.76
N LYS A 174 13.15 14.61 8.44
CA LYS A 174 12.62 15.65 7.53
C LYS A 174 11.18 16.04 7.85
N LEU A 175 10.33 15.07 8.19
CA LEU A 175 8.93 15.35 8.54
C LEU A 175 8.81 16.11 9.87
N ARG A 176 9.72 15.90 10.83
CA ARG A 176 9.74 16.64 12.11
C ARG A 176 10.20 18.07 11.96
N GLU A 177 11.06 18.34 10.99
CA GLU A 177 11.57 19.68 10.66
C GLU A 177 10.61 20.46 9.74
N ASP A 178 9.51 19.83 9.32
CA ASP A 178 8.56 20.43 8.39
C ASP A 178 7.74 21.54 9.06
N PRO A 179 7.84 22.80 8.61
CA PRO A 179 7.16 23.92 9.26
C PRO A 179 5.63 23.82 9.15
N GLU A 180 5.09 23.11 8.16
CA GLU A 180 3.65 22.87 8.03
C GLU A 180 3.13 21.83 9.05
N LEU A 181 4.02 21.04 9.66
CA LEU A 181 3.70 20.00 10.64
C LEU A 181 4.03 20.36 12.07
N ALA A 182 4.65 21.53 12.28
CA ALA A 182 4.91 22.01 13.62
C ALA A 182 3.57 22.16 14.37
N PRO A 183 3.39 21.56 15.55
CA PRO A 183 2.22 21.86 16.35
C PRO A 183 2.24 23.36 16.64
N ALA A 184 1.11 24.03 16.41
CA ALA A 184 0.90 25.38 16.91
C ALA A 184 1.31 25.38 18.39
N ARG A 185 2.41 26.07 18.70
CA ARG A 185 2.87 26.24 20.07
C ARG A 185 2.01 27.25 20.79
#